data_AF-A0A9P4YNP6-F1
#
_entry.id   AF-A0A9P4YNP6-F1
#
_cell.length_a   1.000
_cell.length_b   1.000
_cell.length_c   1.000
_cell.angle_alpha   90.00
_cell.angle_beta   90.00
_cell.angle_gamma   90.00
#
_symmetry.space_group_name_H-M   'P 1'
#
loop_
_entity.id
_entity.type
_entity.pdbx_description
1 polymer ?
#
loop_
_entity_poly.entity_id
_entity_poly.type
_entity_poly.pdbx_seq_one_letter_code
_entity_poly.pdbx_strand_id
1 'polypeptide(L)' 'MAQDIPKTMKQWTVSGSDGFDSLKFSHVPVPTPGDGEVLSAVLL' A
#
# COMPACT_ATOMS: atom_id res chain seq x y z
N MET A 1 16.80 17.97 2.27
CA MET A 1 15.75 17.80 1.26
C MET A 1 14.79 16.76 1.81
N ALA A 2 13.59 17.15 2.23
CA ALA A 2 12.55 16.19 2.60
C ALA A 2 11.67 16.00 1.37
N GLN A 3 11.47 14.75 0.97
CA GLN A 3 10.59 14.42 -0.14
C GLN A 3 9.16 14.28 0.40
N ASP A 4 8.18 14.91 -0.24
CA ASP A 4 6.78 14.77 0.17
C ASP A 4 6.34 13.31 0.04
N ILE A 5 5.87 12.74 1.17
CA ILE A 5 5.36 11.37 1.20
C ILE A 5 3.93 11.38 0.61
N PRO A 6 3.64 10.56 -0.41
CA PRO A 6 2.29 10.42 -0.94
C PRO A 6 1.30 9.99 0.14
N LYS A 7 0.07 10.52 0.11
CA LYS A 7 -1.00 10.13 1.06
C LYS A 7 -1.57 8.74 0.77
N THR A 8 -1.42 8.25 -0.45
CA THR A 8 -1.95 6.98 -0.91
C THR A 8 -0.94 6.24 -1.78
N MET A 9 -0.98 4.91 -1.75
CA MET A 9 -0.21 4.01 -2.60
C MET A 9 -1.13 3.10 -3.41
N LYS A 10 -0.61 2.54 -4.50
CA LYS A 10 -1.32 1.54 -5.30
C LYS A 10 -1.02 0.15 -4.74
N GLN A 11 -2.05 -0.64 -4.48
CA GLN A 11 -1.90 -1.98 -3.91
C GLN A 11 -2.95 -2.94 -4.48
N TRP A 12 -2.56 -4.20 -4.65
CA TRP A 12 -3.50 -5.31 -4.82
C TRP A 12 -3.98 -5.78 -3.45
N THR A 13 -5.30 -5.78 -3.25
CA THR A 13 -5.91 -6.20 -1.99
C THR A 13 -6.88 -7.34 -2.23
N VAL A 14 -6.89 -8.34 -1.35
CA VAL A 14 -7.86 -9.43 -1.39
C VAL A 14 -9.17 -8.93 -0.76
N SER A 15 -10.24 -8.87 -1.55
CA SER A 15 -11.57 -8.38 -1.16
C SER A 15 -12.65 -9.45 -1.37
N GLY A 16 -12.43 -10.65 -0.84
CA GLY A 16 -13.32 -11.80 -1.01
C GLY A 16 -12.59 -13.13 -0.81
N SER A 17 -13.30 -14.23 -1.07
CA SER A 17 -12.78 -15.60 -0.99
C SER A 17 -12.83 -16.36 -2.32
N ASP A 18 -13.25 -15.71 -3.40
CA ASP A 18 -13.44 -16.28 -4.74
C ASP A 18 -12.12 -16.35 -5.54
N GLY A 19 -11.03 -16.76 -4.89
CA GLY A 19 -9.73 -16.94 -5.55
C GLY A 19 -9.20 -15.65 -6.21
N PHE A 20 -8.72 -15.76 -7.45
CA PHE A 20 -8.06 -14.65 -8.17
C PHE A 20 -9.00 -13.46 -8.43
N ASP A 21 -10.31 -13.69 -8.60
CA ASP A 21 -11.30 -12.62 -8.81
C ASP A 21 -11.47 -11.72 -7.58
N SER A 22 -10.99 -12.17 -6.42
CA SER A 22 -10.97 -11.37 -5.19
C SER A 22 -9.82 -10.36 -5.15
N LEU A 23 -8.85 -10.42 -6.06
CA LEU A 23 -7.78 -9.43 -6.14
C LEU A 23 -8.28 -8.14 -6.78
N LYS A 24 -8.21 -7.04 -6.01
CA LYS A 24 -8.60 -5.71 -6.48
C LYS A 24 -7.43 -4.76 -6.41
N PHE A 25 -7.08 -4.18 -7.55
CA PHE A 25 -6.12 -3.10 -7.62
C PHE A 25 -6.79 -1.79 -7.20
N SER A 26 -6.24 -1.13 -6.18
CA SER A 26 -6.84 0.07 -5.61
C SER A 26 -5.80 1.05 -5.06
N HIS A 27 -6.22 2.29 -4.85
CA HIS A 27 -5.44 3.26 -4.08
C HIS A 27 -5.83 3.15 -2.61
N VAL A 28 -4.85 2.90 -1.75
CA VAL A 28 -5.03 2.76 -0.30
C VAL A 28 -4.14 3.77 0.43
N PRO A 29 -4.50 4.20 1.65
CA PRO A 29 -3.65 5.10 2.44
C PRO A 29 -2.26 4.51 2.67
N VAL A 30 -1.24 5.36 2.64
CA VAL A 30 0.09 4.95 3.10
C VAL A 30 0.03 4.74 4.63
N PRO A 31 0.47 3.59 5.15
CA PRO A 31 0.45 3.33 6.58
C PRO A 31 1.42 4.26 7.33
N THR A 32 1.11 4.55 8.59
CA THR A 32 2.03 5.26 9.47
C THR A 32 2.97 4.24 10.13
N PRO A 33 4.30 4.36 9.97
CA PRO A 33 5.24 3.46 10.63
C PRO A 33 5.20 3.68 12.15
N GLY A 34 5.28 2.59 12.92
CA GLY A 34 5.50 2.62 14.36
C GLY A 34 6.96 2.85 14.74
N ASP A 35 7.24 2.83 16.04
CA ASP A 35 8.61 2.98 16.55
C ASP A 35 9.51 1.85 16.04
N GLY A 36 10.59 2.22 15.35
CA GLY A 36 11.55 1.27 14.78
C GLY A 36 11.15 0.69 13.41
N GLU A 37 10.01 1.09 12.86
CA GLU A 37 9.59 0.69 11.50
C GLU A 37 10.06 1.70 10.45
N VAL A 38 10.20 1.23 9.21
CA VAL A 38 10.62 2.07 8.07
C VAL A 38 9.64 1.89 6.91
N LEU A 39 9.20 3.01 6.33
CA LEU A 39 8.48 3.01 5.06
C LEU A 39 9.46 2.80 3.91
N SER A 40 9.20 1.80 3.07
CA SER A 40 9.97 1.52 1.86
C SER A 40 9.08 1.57 0.62
N ALA A 41 9.57 2.21 -0.44
CA ALA A 41 8.89 2.25 -1.72
C ALA A 41 9.24 1.00 -2.54
N VAL A 42 8.23 0.30 -3.06
CA VAL A 42 8.43 -0.80 -4.00
C VAL A 42 8.24 -0.26 -5.42
N LEU A 43 9.24 -0.47 -6.28
CA LEU A 43 9.12 -0.26 -7.71
C LEU A 43 8.48 -1.50 -8.34
N LEU A 44 7.17 -1.42 -8.60
CA LEU A 44 6.40 -2.38 -9.40
C LEU A 44 6.03 -1.77 -10.75
#